data_AF-A0A7L3LJZ0-F1
#
_entry.id   AF-A0A7L3LJZ0-F1
#
_cell.length_a   1.000
_cell.length_b   1.000
_cell.length_c   1.000
_cell.angle_alpha   90.00
_cell.angle_beta   90.00
_cell.angle_gamma   90.00
#
_symmetry.space_group_name_H-M   'P 1'
#
loop_
_entity.id
_entity.type
_entity.pdbx_description
1 polymer ?
#
loop_
_entity_poly.entity_id
_entity_poly.type
_entity_poly.pdbx_seq_one_letter_code
_entity_poly.pdbx_strand_id
1 'polypeptide(L)'
;GMLLSKINSLAHLRSGNGGELHGNKIQTGKEKEPLEKLYRVGPLLGSGGFGTVYSGIRLSDSSPVAVKYVARERISEWGELVSG
;
A
#
# COMPACT_ATOMS: atom_id res chain seq x y z
N GLY A 1 16.19 -26.76 1.26
CA GLY A 1 15.21 -26.81 0.17
C GLY A 1 14.42 -25.52 0.18
N MET A 2 14.67 -24.64 -0.80
CA MET A 2 13.97 -23.37 -0.95
C MET A 2 12.62 -23.63 -1.61
N LEU A 3 11.55 -23.53 -0.84
CA LEU A 3 10.20 -23.55 -1.40
C LEU A 3 9.92 -22.14 -1.95
N LEU A 4 10.12 -21.99 -3.27
CA LEU A 4 9.53 -20.92 -4.06
C LEU A 4 8.02 -21.14 -4.10
N SER A 5 7.35 -20.90 -2.97
CA SER A 5 5.90 -20.94 -2.91
C SER A 5 5.34 -19.57 -3.27
N LYS A 6 4.72 -19.58 -4.45
CA LYS A 6 3.46 -18.89 -4.75
C LYS A 6 3.61 -17.46 -5.26
N ILE A 7 3.96 -17.41 -6.55
CA ILE A 7 3.23 -16.67 -7.60
C ILE A 7 2.14 -15.72 -7.11
N ASN A 8 2.30 -14.47 -7.54
CA ASN A 8 1.31 -13.39 -7.55
C ASN A 8 -0.06 -13.88 -8.09
N SER A 9 -0.97 -14.31 -7.21
CA SER A 9 -2.37 -14.51 -7.56
C SER A 9 -3.16 -13.26 -7.16
N LEU A 10 -3.20 -12.29 -8.08
CA LEU A 10 -4.08 -11.13 -7.99
C LEU A 10 -5.38 -11.40 -8.76
N ALA A 11 -6.05 -12.53 -8.47
CA ALA A 11 -7.24 -12.98 -9.22
C ALA A 11 -8.50 -13.18 -8.35
N HIS A 12 -8.45 -12.97 -7.03
CA HIS A 12 -9.55 -13.33 -6.12
C HIS A 12 -10.34 -12.16 -5.50
N LEU A 13 -10.10 -10.90 -5.87
CA LEU A 13 -10.82 -9.76 -5.28
C LEU A 13 -12.18 -9.44 -5.92
N ARG A 14 -12.73 -10.30 -6.80
CA ARG A 14 -14.06 -10.10 -7.38
C ARG A 14 -15.02 -11.23 -6.98
N SER A 15 -15.77 -11.02 -5.89
CA SER A 15 -17.20 -11.39 -5.78
C SER A 15 -17.77 -10.97 -4.42
N GLY A 16 -18.93 -10.31 -4.42
CA GLY A 16 -19.71 -10.06 -3.20
C GLY A 16 -20.79 -8.99 -3.35
N ASN A 17 -21.96 -9.36 -3.88
CA ASN A 17 -23.19 -8.58 -3.81
C ASN A 17 -23.98 -9.01 -2.55
N GLY A 18 -24.37 -8.07 -1.68
CA GLY A 18 -25.38 -8.30 -0.64
C GLY A 18 -25.10 -7.63 0.72
N GLY A 19 -26.01 -6.77 1.16
CA GLY A 19 -26.14 -6.36 2.57
C GLY A 19 -26.05 -4.86 2.82
N GLU A 20 -27.20 -4.21 2.79
CA GLU A 20 -27.44 -2.85 3.25
C GLU A 20 -27.22 -2.74 4.76
N LEU A 21 -26.25 -1.92 5.22
CA LEU A 21 -26.22 -1.37 6.57
C LEU A 21 -25.70 0.08 6.52
N HIS A 22 -26.53 0.97 7.05
CA HIS A 22 -26.33 2.41 7.14
C HIS A 22 -25.15 2.80 8.05
N GLY A 23 -24.47 3.89 7.68
CA GLY A 23 -23.90 4.83 8.64
C GLY A 23 -22.40 4.76 8.84
N ASN A 24 -21.64 5.28 7.87
CA ASN A 24 -20.54 6.22 8.11
C ASN A 24 -20.07 6.73 6.74
N LYS A 25 -20.61 7.88 6.34
CA LYS A 25 -20.10 8.64 5.20
C LYS A 25 -18.70 9.13 5.58
N ILE A 26 -17.70 8.26 5.39
CA ILE A 26 -16.29 8.68 5.36
C ILE A 26 -16.24 9.73 4.27
N GLN A 27 -15.99 10.96 4.68
CA GLN A 27 -15.82 12.08 3.78
C GLN A 27 -14.75 11.65 2.77
N THR A 28 -15.16 11.43 1.53
CA THR A 28 -14.27 11.13 0.42
C THR A 28 -13.48 12.41 0.15
N GLY A 29 -12.45 12.65 0.97
CA GLY A 29 -11.43 13.63 0.69
C GLY A 29 -10.90 13.35 -0.71
N LYS A 30 -10.70 14.40 -1.51
CA LYS A 30 -10.22 14.35 -2.91
C LYS A 30 -9.37 13.11 -3.13
N GLU A 31 -9.85 12.19 -3.97
CA GLU A 31 -9.16 10.93 -4.23
C GLU A 31 -7.70 11.24 -4.58
N LYS A 32 -6.78 10.80 -3.74
CA LYS A 32 -5.35 10.90 -4.06
C LYS A 32 -5.09 9.97 -5.23
N GLU A 33 -4.30 10.42 -6.20
CA GLU A 33 -3.90 9.58 -7.32
C GLU A 33 -3.28 8.26 -6.80
N PRO A 34 -3.62 7.11 -7.40
CA PRO A 34 -3.04 5.82 -7.03
C PRO A 34 -1.51 5.85 -7.06
N LEU A 35 -0.88 5.09 -6.15
CA LEU A 35 0.58 5.06 -6.00
C LEU A 35 1.30 4.75 -7.31
N GLU A 36 0.76 3.80 -8.08
CA GLU A 36 1.28 3.34 -9.36
C GLU A 36 1.31 4.42 -10.46
N LYS A 37 0.50 5.49 -10.32
CA LYS A 37 0.55 6.63 -11.25
C LYS A 37 1.65 7.64 -10.88
N LEU A 38 2.16 7.58 -9.66
CA LEU A 38 3.16 8.52 -9.14
C LEU A 38 4.56 7.88 -9.05
N TYR A 39 4.62 6.56 -8.87
CA TYR A 39 5.85 5.81 -8.64
C TYR A 39 5.88 4.49 -9.41
N ARG A 40 7.04 4.17 -9.97
CA ARG A 40 7.36 2.82 -10.44
C ARG A 40 8.07 2.06 -9.33
N VAL A 41 7.43 1.01 -8.81
CA VAL A 41 8.03 0.13 -7.79
C VAL A 41 9.02 -0.84 -8.44
N GLY A 42 10.17 -1.04 -7.81
CA GLY A 42 11.24 -1.94 -8.25
C GLY A 42 11.46 -3.11 -7.29
N PRO A 43 12.63 -3.77 -7.36
CA PRO A 43 12.96 -4.92 -6.52
C PRO A 43 12.93 -4.63 -5.01
N LEU A 44 12.68 -5.69 -4.23
CA LEU A 44 12.80 -5.71 -2.78
C LEU A 44 14.23 -5.36 -2.35
N LEU A 45 14.35 -4.44 -1.40
CA LEU A 45 15.62 -4.08 -0.77
C LEU A 45 15.80 -4.77 0.59
N GLY A 46 14.72 -4.95 1.35
CA GLY A 46 14.76 -5.64 2.64
C GLY A 46 13.41 -5.79 3.31
N SER A 47 13.32 -6.73 4.25
CA SER A 47 12.12 -6.99 5.05
C SER A 47 12.49 -7.34 6.50
N GLY A 48 11.62 -6.98 7.44
CA GLY A 48 11.82 -7.26 8.87
C GLY A 48 10.65 -6.77 9.74
N GLY A 49 10.87 -6.67 11.05
CA GLY A 49 9.85 -6.21 12.01
C GLY A 49 9.28 -4.81 11.70
N PHE A 50 10.04 -4.00 10.95
CA PHE A 50 9.67 -2.65 10.56
C PHE A 50 8.88 -2.56 9.25
N GLY A 51 8.59 -3.69 8.59
CA GLY A 51 7.88 -3.73 7.30
C GLY A 51 8.75 -4.23 6.14
N THR A 52 8.33 -3.91 4.92
CA THR A 52 8.98 -4.31 3.67
C THR A 52 9.36 -3.07 2.86
N VAL A 53 10.59 -3.02 2.36
CA VAL A 53 11.11 -1.86 1.60
C VAL A 53 11.49 -2.29 0.19
N TYR A 54 10.95 -1.61 -0.81
CA TYR A 54 11.28 -1.77 -2.21
C TYR A 54 12.05 -0.55 -2.71
N SER A 55 12.86 -0.76 -3.74
CA SER A 55 13.33 0.35 -4.57
C SER A 55 12.16 0.94 -5.36
N GLY A 56 12.29 2.18 -5.81
CA GLY A 56 11.34 2.79 -6.72
C GLY A 56 11.90 3.99 -7.44
N ILE A 57 11.17 4.46 -8.45
CA ILE A 57 11.44 5.70 -9.17
C ILE A 57 10.20 6.57 -9.08
N ARG A 58 10.35 7.82 -8.63
CA ARG A 58 9.29 8.82 -8.71
C ARG A 58 9.16 9.31 -10.15
N LEU A 59 7.96 9.25 -10.71
CA LEU A 59 7.75 9.53 -12.14
C LEU A 59 7.87 11.02 -12.50
N SER A 60 7.62 11.93 -11.54
CA SER A 60 7.64 13.37 -11.80
C SER A 60 9.03 13.94 -12.06
N ASP A 61 10.07 13.36 -11.45
CA ASP A 61 11.44 13.88 -11.48
C ASP A 61 12.50 12.79 -11.72
N SER A 62 12.08 11.55 -11.97
CA SER A 62 12.93 10.37 -12.14
C SER A 62 13.84 10.05 -10.95
N SER A 63 13.57 10.61 -9.77
CA SER A 63 14.42 10.39 -8.60
C SER A 63 14.30 8.97 -8.06
N PRO A 64 15.41 8.34 -7.65
CA PRO A 64 15.38 7.12 -6.87
C PRO A 64 14.70 7.33 -5.52
N VAL A 65 13.85 6.38 -5.12
CA VAL A 65 13.14 6.40 -3.83
C VAL A 65 13.12 5.01 -3.20
N ALA A 66 12.83 4.97 -1.89
CA ALA A 66 12.46 3.76 -1.18
C ALA A 66 10.94 3.76 -0.93
N VAL A 67 10.25 2.67 -1.27
CA VAL A 67 8.81 2.49 -1.02
C VAL A 67 8.66 1.50 0.13
N LYS A 68 8.18 1.98 1.27
CA LYS A 68 8.00 1.16 2.48
C LYS A 68 6.54 0.79 2.69
N TYR A 69 6.25 -0.51 2.76
CA TYR A 69 4.95 -1.06 3.11
C TYR A 69 4.94 -1.44 4.60
N VAL A 70 3.94 -0.94 5.32
CA VAL A 70 3.67 -1.27 6.72
C VAL A 70 2.24 -1.79 6.78
N ALA A 71 2.08 -3.04 7.25
CA ALA A 71 0.76 -3.63 7.47
C ALA A 71 0.04 -2.86 8.57
N ARG A 72 -1.20 -2.45 8.33
CA ARG A 72 -1.97 -1.60 9.26
C ARG A 72 -2.13 -2.27 10.62
N GLU A 73 -2.26 -3.59 10.62
CA GLU A 73 -2.43 -4.45 11.79
C GLU A 73 -1.17 -4.49 12.67
N ARG A 74 -0.02 -4.06 12.15
CA ARG A 74 1.27 -3.99 12.87
C ARG A 74 1.59 -2.60 13.39
N ILE A 75 0.70 -1.63 13.23
CA ILE A 75 0.89 -0.26 13.73
C ILE A 75 0.40 -0.22 15.18
N SER A 76 1.34 -0.06 16.12
CA SER A 76 1.05 -0.01 17.55
C SER A 76 0.57 1.36 18.04
N GLU A 77 0.95 2.43 17.33
CA GLU A 77 0.67 3.80 17.73
C GLU A 77 0.35 4.65 16.49
N TRP A 78 -0.69 5.48 16.60
CA TRP A 78 -1.09 6.42 15.57
C TRP A 78 -0.93 7.84 16.11
N GLY A 79 -0.33 8.72 15.31
CA GLY A 79 -0.34 10.16 15.54
C GLY A 79 -1.31 10.85 14.60
N GLU A 80 -1.81 12.02 15.01
CA GLU A 80 -2.59 12.90 14.15
C GLU A 80 -1.69 13.99 13.58
N LEU A 81 -1.75 14.18 12.26
CA LEU A 81 -1.09 15.32 11.63
C LEU A 81 -1.99 16.54 11.79
N VAL A 82 -1.46 17.60 12.40
CA VAL A 82 -2.13 18.90 12.43
C VAL A 82 -2.26 19.38 10.99
N SER A 83 -3.47 19.72 10.56
CA SER A 83 -3.67 20.36 9.27
C SER A 83 -2.94 21.71 9.27
N GLY A 84 -1.90 21.83 8.45
CA GLY A 84 -1.21 23.10 8.21
C GLY A 84 -2.06 24.06 7.39
#